data_AF-A0A932ZZ86-F1
#
_entry.id   AF-A0A932ZZ86-F1
#
_cell.length_a   1.000
_cell.length_b   1.000
_cell.length_c   1.000
_cell.angle_alpha   90.00
_cell.angle_beta   90.00
_cell.angle_gamma   90.00
#
_symmetry.space_group_name_H-M   'P 1'
#
loop_
_entity.id
_entity.type
_entity.pdbx_description
1 polymer ?
#
loop_
_entity_poly.entity_id
_entity_poly.type
_entity_poly.pdbx_seq_one_letter_code
_entity_poly.pdbx_strand_id
1 'polypeptide(L)'
;MAVDVRIQHGLQPVTQARALQTLLAVNAILPLPIESMLARIDEELQANPALDRETYPCAQCGHPVEGVVCGRCGHSVLSGTARFRGEGRATASRADGEEFDPLSQATRPPSLIEHLEHALAAHLKNPEDLRIGEYLIGCLDSRGYFDGDVNYAAADLDVPVAALERVLKQIQSLDPPGVGARSLQECLLIQLQGLAPSPIRTVATRIIADHLAEVARERHAVVAEALGIAVAEVREALAFMRRNLSPSPAEQFAAEHGGNTLRPEEVALPDVILTRTETGYKIEINGAGALTLRLNPFYRQALARTD
;
A
#
# COMPACT_ATOMS: atom_id res chain seq x y z
N MET A 1 40.68 70.20 -24.97
CA MET A 1 40.49 68.74 -25.11
C MET A 1 39.62 68.28 -23.96
N ALA A 2 38.46 67.73 -24.26
CA ALA A 2 37.64 66.99 -23.30
C ALA A 2 38.37 65.69 -22.91
N VAL A 3 38.31 65.28 -21.64
CA VAL A 3 37.82 63.96 -21.20
C VAL A 3 37.39 64.08 -19.72
N ASP A 4 36.15 63.69 -19.49
CA ASP A 4 35.47 63.42 -18.24
C ASP A 4 35.70 61.93 -17.90
N VAL A 5 36.14 61.54 -16.69
CA VAL A 5 35.85 60.20 -16.13
C VAL A 5 35.77 60.24 -14.60
N ARG A 6 34.65 59.70 -14.12
CA ARG A 6 34.18 59.55 -12.74
C ARG A 6 34.80 58.35 -11.99
N ILE A 7 35.00 58.56 -10.68
CA ILE A 7 34.81 57.72 -9.47
C ILE A 7 34.74 56.19 -9.61
N GLN A 8 35.48 55.45 -8.77
CA GLN A 8 34.96 54.46 -7.79
C GLN A 8 36.10 53.64 -7.13
N HIS A 9 36.31 53.84 -5.82
CA HIS A 9 36.99 52.85 -4.98
C HIS A 9 36.00 51.71 -4.70
N GLY A 10 36.08 50.64 -5.47
CA GLY A 10 35.37 49.41 -5.20
C GLY A 10 35.96 48.74 -3.95
N LEU A 11 35.28 48.86 -2.82
CA LEU A 11 35.38 47.88 -1.74
C LEU A 11 34.77 46.58 -2.27
N GLN A 12 35.59 45.57 -2.55
CA GLN A 12 35.08 44.22 -2.75
C GLN A 12 34.85 43.58 -1.37
N PRO A 13 33.63 43.10 -1.06
CA PRO A 13 33.45 42.21 0.08
C PRO A 13 34.04 40.85 -0.27
N VAL A 14 35.10 40.46 0.44
CA VAL A 14 35.51 39.05 0.50
C VAL A 14 34.56 38.35 1.47
N THR A 15 33.35 38.04 1.02
CA THR A 15 32.52 37.02 1.70
C THR A 15 33.04 35.66 1.26
N GLN A 16 33.96 35.10 2.05
CA GLN A 16 34.43 33.73 1.86
C GLN A 16 33.25 32.77 1.79
N ALA A 17 33.11 32.13 0.63
CA ALA A 17 32.23 31.01 0.34
C ALA A 17 32.65 29.74 1.11
N ARG A 18 32.58 29.76 2.45
CA ARG A 18 32.82 28.57 3.29
C ARG A 18 31.56 27.75 3.58
N ALA A 19 30.38 28.24 3.20
CA ALA A 19 29.11 27.57 3.43
C ALA A 19 28.70 26.55 2.34
N LEU A 20 29.55 26.26 1.35
CA LEU A 20 29.12 25.46 0.19
C LEU A 20 29.20 23.94 0.39
N GLN A 21 30.23 23.40 1.08
CA GLN A 21 30.39 21.94 1.14
C GLN A 21 29.36 21.26 2.04
N THR A 22 29.03 21.84 3.20
CA THR A 22 28.06 21.27 4.13
C THR A 22 26.63 21.34 3.59
N LEU A 23 26.26 22.44 2.93
CA LEU A 23 24.93 22.58 2.31
C LEU A 23 24.77 21.67 1.08
N LEU A 24 25.83 21.50 0.25
CA LEU A 24 25.81 20.55 -0.86
C LEU A 24 25.68 19.11 -0.39
N ALA A 25 26.38 18.73 0.70
CA ALA A 25 26.28 17.40 1.27
C ALA A 25 24.87 17.12 1.84
N VAL A 26 24.29 18.06 2.59
CA VAL A 26 22.93 17.91 3.15
C VAL A 26 21.88 17.82 2.03
N ASN A 27 21.98 18.64 1.00
CA ASN A 27 21.03 18.65 -0.11
C ASN A 27 21.19 17.44 -1.06
N ALA A 28 22.34 16.76 -1.02
CA ALA A 28 22.57 15.52 -1.77
C ALA A 28 22.04 14.27 -1.05
N ILE A 29 21.87 14.32 0.29
CA ILE A 29 21.41 13.19 1.11
C ILE A 29 19.87 13.17 1.20
N LEU A 30 19.24 14.32 1.39
CA LEU A 30 17.78 14.44 1.52
C LEU A 30 16.94 13.86 0.36
N PRO A 31 17.36 13.91 -0.92
CA PRO A 31 16.59 13.35 -2.03
C PRO A 31 16.87 11.86 -2.28
N LEU A 32 17.72 11.20 -1.48
CA LEU A 32 18.02 9.77 -1.66
C LEU A 32 16.85 8.91 -1.17
N PRO A 33 16.53 7.80 -1.85
CA PRO A 33 15.63 6.78 -1.32
C PRO A 33 16.10 6.30 0.07
N ILE A 34 15.16 5.99 0.97
CA ILE A 34 15.47 5.56 2.36
C ILE A 34 16.53 4.45 2.40
N GLU A 35 16.49 3.49 1.47
CA GLU A 35 17.47 2.40 1.40
C GLU A 35 18.90 2.90 1.12
N SER A 36 19.06 3.80 0.14
CA SER A 36 20.34 4.42 -0.17
C SER A 36 20.83 5.32 0.97
N MET A 37 19.90 6.01 1.65
CA MET A 37 20.21 6.83 2.82
C MET A 37 20.71 5.99 3.99
N LEU A 38 20.08 4.84 4.26
CA LEU A 38 20.50 3.91 5.32
C LEU A 38 21.88 3.31 5.04
N ALA A 39 22.14 2.89 3.80
CA ALA A 39 23.45 2.39 3.39
C ALA A 39 24.54 3.46 3.61
N ARG A 40 24.23 4.72 3.28
CA ARG A 40 25.16 5.83 3.51
C ARG A 40 25.37 6.11 5.00
N ILE A 41 24.31 6.05 5.81
CA ILE A 41 24.42 6.18 7.27
C ILE A 41 25.32 5.08 7.85
N ASP A 42 25.20 3.84 7.38
CA ASP A 42 26.06 2.73 7.81
C ASP A 42 27.53 2.94 7.43
N GLU A 43 27.79 3.44 6.22
CA GLU A 43 29.15 3.80 5.79
C GLU A 43 29.76 4.89 6.69
N GLU A 44 29.00 5.93 7.02
CA GLU A 44 29.45 7.00 7.90
C GLU A 44 29.64 6.55 9.36
N LEU A 45 28.79 5.65 9.86
CA LEU A 45 28.96 5.02 11.19
C LEU A 45 30.24 4.18 11.27
N GLN A 46 30.62 3.50 10.19
CA GLN A 46 31.87 2.74 10.13
C GLN A 46 33.10 3.66 10.03
N ALA A 47 32.97 4.77 9.31
CA ALA A 47 34.05 5.73 9.12
C ALA A 47 34.26 6.67 10.32
N ASN A 48 33.21 6.95 11.11
CA ASN A 48 33.24 7.91 12.19
C ASN A 48 32.96 7.26 13.57
N PRO A 49 34.00 6.93 14.36
CA PRO A 49 33.85 6.30 15.67
C PRO A 49 33.20 7.20 16.74
N ALA A 50 32.97 8.49 16.44
CA ALA A 50 32.27 9.39 17.34
C ALA A 50 30.73 9.33 17.19
N LEU A 51 30.22 8.55 16.23
CA LEU A 51 28.80 8.47 15.90
C LEU A 51 28.25 7.09 16.29
N ASP A 52 27.13 7.07 17.01
CA ASP A 52 26.40 5.84 17.35
C ASP A 52 24.95 5.95 16.87
N ARG A 53 24.29 4.80 16.63
CA ARG A 53 22.83 4.77 16.43
C ARG A 53 22.11 5.05 17.74
N GLU A 54 20.97 5.74 17.66
CA GLU A 54 20.09 5.91 18.82
C GLU A 54 19.30 4.63 19.08
N THR A 55 19.23 4.23 20.35
CA THR A 55 18.45 3.07 20.79
C THR A 55 17.03 3.52 21.11
N TYR A 56 16.03 2.79 20.60
CA TYR A 56 14.62 3.11 20.85
C TYR A 56 13.82 1.83 21.21
N PRO A 57 12.71 1.95 21.96
CA PRO A 57 11.92 0.79 22.35
C PRO A 57 11.15 0.22 21.16
N CYS A 58 11.20 -1.10 20.98
CA CYS A 58 10.40 -1.80 19.98
C CYS A 58 8.89 -1.58 20.21
N ALA A 59 8.16 -1.17 19.17
CA ALA A 59 6.71 -0.94 19.24
C ALA A 59 5.89 -2.20 19.60
N GLN A 60 6.44 -3.40 19.35
CA GLN A 60 5.73 -4.67 19.59
C GLN A 60 6.07 -5.33 20.93
N CYS A 61 7.32 -5.25 21.40
CA CYS A 61 7.77 -5.97 22.59
C CYS A 61 8.54 -5.13 23.62
N GLY A 62 8.75 -3.84 23.36
CA GLY A 62 9.46 -2.91 24.25
C GLY A 62 10.97 -3.15 24.38
N HIS A 63 11.54 -4.12 23.66
CA HIS A 63 12.98 -4.38 23.69
C HIS A 63 13.75 -3.23 23.02
N PRO A 64 14.90 -2.78 23.58
CA PRO A 64 15.76 -1.81 22.92
C PRO A 64 16.22 -2.32 21.56
N VAL A 65 16.04 -1.50 20.52
CA VAL A 65 16.46 -1.80 19.15
C VAL A 65 17.53 -0.81 18.74
N GLU A 66 18.60 -1.33 18.15
CA GLU A 66 19.63 -0.56 17.45
C GLU A 66 19.56 -0.95 15.97
N GLY A 67 19.16 -0.03 15.10
CA GLY A 67 18.98 -0.30 13.66
C GLY A 67 17.52 -0.56 13.27
N VAL A 68 17.30 -1.41 12.27
CA VAL A 68 16.00 -1.57 11.58
C VAL A 68 15.18 -2.76 12.09
N VAL A 69 15.82 -3.77 12.66
CA VAL A 69 15.16 -5.04 13.04
C VAL A 69 15.38 -5.32 14.52
N CYS A 70 14.31 -5.62 15.24
CA CYS A 70 14.39 -6.03 16.63
C CYS A 70 14.99 -7.44 16.75
N GLY A 71 16.17 -7.56 17.37
CA GLY A 71 16.84 -8.85 17.58
C GLY A 71 16.09 -9.85 18.47
N ARG A 72 15.04 -9.43 19.18
CA ARG A 72 14.24 -10.32 20.04
C ARG A 72 13.00 -10.89 19.36
N CYS A 73 12.26 -10.08 18.61
CA CYS A 73 10.96 -10.47 18.05
C CYS A 73 10.90 -10.42 16.52
N GLY A 74 11.98 -9.99 15.85
CA GLY A 74 12.02 -9.86 14.39
C GLY A 74 11.19 -8.71 13.83
N HIS A 75 10.59 -7.87 14.69
CA HIS A 75 9.83 -6.69 14.25
C HIS A 75 10.74 -5.72 13.49
N SER A 76 10.41 -5.45 12.23
CA SER A 76 11.10 -4.46 11.40
C SER A 76 10.40 -3.10 11.52
N VAL A 77 11.18 -2.07 11.83
CA VAL A 77 10.69 -0.72 12.13
C VAL A 77 10.54 0.12 10.86
N LEU A 78 11.12 -0.34 9.75
CA LEU A 78 10.86 0.19 8.42
C LEU A 78 9.68 -0.49 7.74
N SER A 79 9.30 -1.70 8.17
CA SER A 79 8.12 -2.33 7.59
C SER A 79 6.87 -1.60 8.08
N GLY A 80 6.42 -0.59 7.33
CA GLY A 80 5.11 0.07 7.48
C GLY A 80 3.92 -0.87 7.32
N THR A 81 4.13 -2.18 7.37
CA THR A 81 3.12 -3.23 7.22
C THR A 81 2.61 -3.77 8.55
N ALA A 82 3.10 -3.31 9.71
CA ALA A 82 2.63 -3.80 11.01
C ALA A 82 1.16 -3.45 11.37
N ARG A 83 0.39 -2.80 10.48
CA ARG A 83 -1.08 -2.71 10.56
C ARG A 83 -1.83 -3.41 9.41
N PHE A 84 -1.17 -3.84 8.34
CA PHE A 84 -1.75 -4.75 7.36
C PHE A 84 -1.54 -6.19 7.85
N ARG A 85 -2.39 -6.60 8.79
CA ARG A 85 -2.41 -7.96 9.32
C ARG A 85 -3.04 -8.90 8.28
N GLY A 86 -2.24 -9.28 7.28
CA GLY A 86 -2.44 -10.48 6.47
C GLY A 86 -1.24 -11.39 6.70
N GLU A 87 -1.48 -12.61 7.17
CA GLU A 87 -0.45 -13.62 7.41
C GLU A 87 0.20 -14.06 6.10
N GLY A 88 1.19 -13.29 5.64
CA GLY A 88 2.14 -13.69 4.61
C GLY A 88 3.52 -13.78 5.24
N ARG A 89 4.11 -14.98 5.27
CA ARG A 89 5.53 -15.18 5.61
C ARG A 89 6.37 -14.29 4.69
N ALA A 90 6.91 -13.19 5.21
CA ALA A 90 8.00 -12.47 4.56
C ALA A 90 9.26 -13.34 4.66
N THR A 91 9.40 -14.30 3.74
CA THR A 91 10.71 -14.83 3.42
C THR A 91 11.46 -13.70 2.73
N ALA A 92 12.36 -13.06 3.46
CA ALA A 92 13.42 -12.25 2.89
C ALA A 92 14.33 -13.20 2.09
N SER A 93 13.89 -13.57 0.89
CA SER A 93 14.79 -14.07 -0.13
C SER A 93 15.57 -12.86 -0.60
N ARG A 94 16.87 -12.89 -0.30
CA ARG A 94 17.87 -12.07 -0.99
C ARG A 94 17.64 -12.24 -2.49
N ALA A 95 17.06 -11.25 -3.14
CA ALA A 95 17.23 -11.08 -4.57
C ALA A 95 18.62 -10.48 -4.72
N ASP A 96 19.56 -11.30 -5.19
CA ASP A 96 20.86 -10.86 -5.65
C ASP A 96 20.68 -9.75 -6.69
N GLY A 97 21.65 -8.83 -6.75
CA GLY A 97 21.60 -7.63 -7.59
C GLY A 97 21.34 -7.93 -9.06
N GLU A 98 20.07 -7.83 -9.46
CA GLU A 98 19.70 -7.70 -10.86
C GLU A 98 19.94 -6.24 -11.26
N GLU A 99 20.97 -6.08 -12.09
CA GLU A 99 21.25 -4.88 -12.86
C GLU A 99 19.95 -4.42 -13.53
N PHE A 100 19.52 -3.18 -13.29
CA PHE A 100 18.27 -2.61 -13.80
C PHE A 100 18.22 -2.73 -15.33
N ASP A 101 17.57 -3.78 -15.84
CA ASP A 101 17.39 -4.04 -17.27
C ASP A 101 16.01 -3.53 -17.71
N PRO A 102 15.94 -2.43 -18.49
CA PRO A 102 14.66 -1.89 -18.97
C PRO A 102 13.81 -2.88 -19.78
N LEU A 103 14.40 -3.95 -20.32
CA LEU A 103 13.67 -5.01 -21.02
C LEU A 103 12.95 -5.98 -20.07
N SER A 104 13.42 -6.12 -18.83
CA SER A 104 12.79 -6.99 -17.82
C SER A 104 11.43 -6.43 -17.34
N GLN A 105 11.29 -5.11 -17.20
CA GLN A 105 10.01 -4.45 -16.89
C GLN A 105 8.94 -4.67 -17.96
N ALA A 106 9.34 -4.72 -19.25
CA ALA A 106 8.41 -4.95 -20.35
C ALA A 106 7.77 -6.35 -20.35
N THR A 107 8.33 -7.29 -19.57
CA THR A 107 7.86 -8.68 -19.49
C THR A 107 7.16 -8.99 -18.17
N ARG A 108 7.01 -8.00 -17.28
CA ARG A 108 6.33 -8.18 -15.99
C ARG A 108 4.81 -8.33 -16.22
N PRO A 109 4.15 -9.32 -15.61
CA PRO A 109 2.69 -9.38 -15.63
C PRO A 109 2.10 -8.15 -14.91
N PRO A 110 1.06 -7.52 -15.46
CA PRO A 110 0.47 -6.31 -14.89
C PRO A 110 -0.11 -6.61 -13.51
N SER A 111 -0.02 -5.64 -12.60
CA SER A 111 -0.72 -5.69 -11.33
C SER A 111 -2.23 -5.55 -11.54
N LEU A 112 -3.03 -6.00 -10.55
CA LEU A 112 -4.48 -5.85 -10.60
C LEU A 112 -4.89 -4.36 -10.74
N ILE A 113 -4.21 -3.46 -10.04
CA ILE A 113 -4.51 -2.01 -10.11
C ILE A 113 -4.28 -1.49 -11.53
N GLU A 114 -3.12 -1.77 -12.13
CA GLU A 114 -2.83 -1.34 -13.51
C GLU A 114 -3.82 -1.95 -14.52
N HIS A 115 -4.22 -3.21 -14.31
CA HIS A 115 -5.23 -3.86 -15.13
C HIS A 115 -6.59 -3.14 -15.02
N LEU A 116 -7.04 -2.83 -13.80
CA LEU A 116 -8.31 -2.16 -13.56
C LEU A 116 -8.29 -0.71 -14.07
N GLU A 117 -7.20 0.03 -13.87
CA GLU A 117 -7.04 1.39 -14.39
C GLU A 117 -7.13 1.41 -15.92
N HIS A 118 -6.45 0.47 -16.58
CA HIS A 118 -6.52 0.34 -18.03
C HIS A 118 -7.92 -0.07 -18.51
N ALA A 119 -8.58 -1.01 -17.82
CA ALA A 119 -9.94 -1.41 -18.12
C ALA A 119 -10.95 -0.26 -17.90
N LEU A 120 -10.75 0.54 -16.85
CA LEU A 120 -11.54 1.71 -16.52
C LEU A 120 -11.41 2.79 -17.61
N ALA A 121 -10.17 3.09 -18.03
CA ALA A 121 -9.88 4.03 -19.12
C ALA A 121 -10.53 3.62 -20.45
N ALA A 122 -10.67 2.31 -20.70
CA ALA A 122 -11.36 1.80 -21.88
C ALA A 122 -12.89 1.92 -21.81
N HIS A 123 -13.49 1.82 -20.62
CA HIS A 123 -14.95 1.79 -20.43
C HIS A 123 -15.57 3.16 -20.13
N LEU A 124 -14.85 4.03 -19.39
CA LEU A 124 -15.34 5.34 -18.97
C LEU A 124 -14.84 6.44 -19.90
N LYS A 125 -15.77 7.27 -20.39
CA LYS A 125 -15.46 8.41 -21.27
C LYS A 125 -15.57 9.76 -20.56
N ASN A 126 -16.25 9.82 -19.42
CA ASN A 126 -16.41 11.04 -18.65
C ASN A 126 -15.17 11.23 -17.75
N PRO A 127 -14.45 12.37 -17.83
CA PRO A 127 -13.30 12.63 -16.98
C PRO A 127 -13.64 12.64 -15.48
N GLU A 128 -14.85 13.04 -15.10
CA GLU A 128 -15.27 13.00 -13.69
C GLU A 128 -15.42 11.55 -13.19
N ASP A 129 -15.99 10.66 -14.03
CA ASP A 129 -16.16 9.25 -13.69
C ASP A 129 -14.80 8.53 -13.62
N LEU A 130 -13.87 8.89 -14.50
CA LEU A 130 -12.49 8.38 -14.47
C LEU A 130 -11.81 8.77 -13.16
N ARG A 131 -11.90 10.05 -12.76
CA ARG A 131 -11.35 10.53 -11.49
C ARG A 131 -11.94 9.80 -10.28
N ILE A 132 -13.26 9.58 -10.28
CA ILE A 132 -13.92 8.79 -9.24
C ILE A 132 -13.41 7.34 -9.27
N GLY A 133 -13.25 6.76 -10.45
CA GLY A 133 -12.85 5.37 -10.62
C GLY A 133 -11.42 5.10 -10.17
N GLU A 134 -10.48 5.97 -10.54
CA GLU A 134 -9.08 5.93 -10.08
C GLU A 134 -9.01 6.00 -8.55
N TYR A 135 -9.77 6.90 -7.93
CA TYR A 135 -9.86 6.98 -6.48
C TYR A 135 -10.38 5.69 -5.85
N LEU A 136 -11.47 5.11 -6.38
CA LEU A 136 -12.06 3.88 -5.88
C LEU A 136 -11.13 2.67 -6.02
N ILE A 137 -10.38 2.56 -7.12
CA ILE A 137 -9.36 1.53 -7.34
C ILE A 137 -8.22 1.68 -6.31
N GLY A 138 -7.85 2.93 -5.98
CA GLY A 138 -6.86 3.22 -4.94
C GLY A 138 -7.30 2.80 -3.52
N CYS A 139 -8.60 2.65 -3.28
CA CYS A 139 -9.19 2.24 -2.00
C CYS A 139 -9.42 0.72 -1.87
N LEU A 140 -8.88 -0.09 -2.79
CA LEU A 140 -9.05 -1.55 -2.74
C LEU A 140 -8.10 -2.20 -1.72
N ASP A 141 -8.63 -3.14 -0.93
CA ASP A 141 -7.87 -3.97 0.03
C ASP A 141 -7.09 -5.09 -0.66
N SER A 142 -6.29 -5.85 0.13
CA SER A 142 -5.46 -6.98 -0.33
C SER A 142 -6.18 -8.07 -1.11
N ARG A 143 -7.51 -8.16 -0.96
CA ARG A 143 -8.38 -9.17 -1.58
C ARG A 143 -9.16 -8.59 -2.77
N GLY A 144 -9.07 -7.29 -3.00
CA GLY A 144 -9.81 -6.57 -4.04
C GLY A 144 -11.19 -6.07 -3.61
N TYR A 145 -11.47 -5.95 -2.31
CA TYR A 145 -12.69 -5.32 -1.78
C TYR A 145 -12.50 -3.82 -1.60
N PHE A 146 -13.58 -3.05 -1.70
CA PHE A 146 -13.56 -1.63 -1.36
C PHE A 146 -13.51 -1.46 0.17
N ASP A 147 -12.38 -0.95 0.67
CA ASP A 147 -12.16 -0.67 2.09
C ASP A 147 -12.39 0.81 2.38
N GLY A 148 -13.66 1.20 2.38
CA GLY A 148 -14.07 2.58 2.58
C GLY A 148 -15.57 2.74 2.75
N ASP A 149 -15.97 3.95 3.14
CA ASP A 149 -17.38 4.34 3.19
C ASP A 149 -17.68 5.28 2.02
N VAL A 150 -18.71 4.91 1.27
CA VAL A 150 -19.18 5.59 0.06
C VAL A 150 -19.51 7.07 0.33
N ASN A 151 -20.06 7.39 1.49
CA ASN A 151 -20.41 8.77 1.86
C ASN A 151 -19.16 9.61 2.10
N TYR A 152 -18.16 9.04 2.77
CA TYR A 152 -16.89 9.72 3.01
C TYR A 152 -16.09 9.88 1.72
N ALA A 153 -16.04 8.85 0.87
CA ALA A 153 -15.40 8.92 -0.44
C ALA A 153 -16.04 9.99 -1.33
N ALA A 154 -17.37 10.10 -1.29
CA ALA A 154 -18.11 11.12 -2.04
C ALA A 154 -17.80 12.53 -1.53
N ALA A 155 -17.73 12.72 -0.21
CA ALA A 155 -17.36 13.99 0.39
C ALA A 155 -15.90 14.39 0.10
N ASP A 156 -14.96 13.44 0.15
CA ASP A 156 -13.54 13.68 -0.13
C ASP A 156 -13.30 14.06 -1.59
N LEU A 157 -14.09 13.53 -2.52
CA LEU A 157 -14.02 13.86 -3.94
C LEU A 157 -14.87 15.08 -4.34
N ASP A 158 -15.69 15.63 -3.43
CA ASP A 158 -16.70 16.66 -3.69
C ASP A 158 -17.67 16.26 -4.82
N VAL A 159 -18.19 15.03 -4.76
CA VAL A 159 -19.12 14.47 -5.76
C VAL A 159 -20.40 13.94 -5.10
N PRO A 160 -21.52 13.87 -5.83
CA PRO A 160 -22.73 13.22 -5.32
C PRO A 160 -22.49 11.73 -5.05
N VAL A 161 -23.02 11.22 -3.93
CA VAL A 161 -22.99 9.78 -3.58
C VAL A 161 -23.50 8.90 -4.74
N ALA A 162 -24.56 9.34 -5.42
CA ALA A 162 -25.12 8.61 -6.56
C ALA A 162 -24.14 8.47 -7.74
N ALA A 163 -23.26 9.45 -7.97
CA ALA A 163 -22.23 9.36 -8.99
C ALA A 163 -21.17 8.33 -8.59
N LEU A 164 -20.74 8.36 -7.33
CA LEU A 164 -19.78 7.40 -6.79
C LEU A 164 -20.30 5.96 -6.82
N GLU A 165 -21.54 5.72 -6.41
CA GLU A 165 -22.16 4.39 -6.48
C GLU A 165 -22.30 3.87 -7.91
N ARG A 166 -22.57 4.76 -8.88
CA ARG A 166 -22.66 4.38 -10.29
C ARG A 166 -21.30 3.93 -10.82
N VAL A 167 -20.23 4.66 -10.53
CA VAL A 167 -18.87 4.30 -10.95
C VAL A 167 -18.41 3.03 -10.23
N LEU A 168 -18.70 2.90 -8.93
CA LEU A 168 -18.40 1.68 -8.16
C LEU A 168 -19.06 0.44 -8.79
N LYS A 169 -20.33 0.55 -9.22
CA LYS A 169 -21.01 -0.55 -9.95
C LYS A 169 -20.34 -0.89 -11.28
N GLN A 170 -19.77 0.09 -11.97
CA GLN A 170 -19.03 -0.16 -13.20
C GLN A 170 -17.71 -0.88 -12.91
N ILE A 171 -16.98 -0.47 -11.87
CA ILE A 171 -15.77 -1.18 -11.40
C ILE A 171 -16.10 -2.63 -11.03
N GLN A 172 -17.19 -2.84 -10.31
CA GLN A 172 -17.66 -4.17 -9.92
C GLN A 172 -17.98 -5.11 -11.10
N SER A 173 -18.24 -4.54 -12.28
CA SER A 173 -18.46 -5.30 -13.52
C SER A 173 -17.20 -5.53 -14.36
N LEU A 174 -16.06 -4.99 -13.96
CA LEU A 174 -14.77 -5.24 -14.61
C LEU A 174 -14.28 -6.66 -14.33
N ASP A 175 -13.22 -7.06 -15.02
CA ASP A 175 -12.53 -8.33 -14.82
C ASP A 175 -11.36 -8.12 -13.85
N PRO A 176 -11.27 -8.85 -12.72
CA PRO A 176 -12.14 -9.94 -12.26
C PRO A 176 -13.50 -9.47 -11.71
N PRO A 177 -14.60 -10.21 -11.99
CA PRO A 177 -15.94 -9.83 -11.55
C PRO A 177 -16.06 -9.79 -10.02
N GLY A 178 -16.73 -8.76 -9.51
CA GLY A 178 -16.93 -8.57 -8.06
C GLY A 178 -15.77 -7.87 -7.35
N VAL A 179 -14.78 -7.34 -8.09
CA VAL A 179 -13.78 -6.41 -7.57
C VAL A 179 -14.45 -5.10 -7.09
N GLY A 180 -13.97 -4.53 -5.99
CA GLY A 180 -14.61 -3.35 -5.38
C GLY A 180 -15.96 -3.66 -4.70
N ALA A 181 -16.27 -4.93 -4.42
CA ALA A 181 -17.38 -5.27 -3.53
C ALA A 181 -17.11 -4.77 -2.10
N ARG A 182 -18.16 -4.48 -1.32
CA ARG A 182 -18.04 -4.06 0.09
C ARG A 182 -18.14 -5.22 1.06
N SER A 183 -18.56 -6.38 0.57
CA SER A 183 -18.71 -7.60 1.36
C SER A 183 -18.54 -8.84 0.50
N LEU A 184 -18.21 -9.97 1.15
CA LEU A 184 -18.16 -11.28 0.50
C LEU A 184 -19.50 -11.62 -0.19
N GLN A 185 -20.61 -11.30 0.47
CA GLN A 185 -21.95 -11.52 -0.07
C GLN A 185 -22.14 -10.74 -1.38
N GLU A 186 -21.82 -9.45 -1.39
CA GLU A 186 -21.92 -8.60 -2.59
C GLU A 186 -21.03 -9.13 -3.72
N CYS A 187 -19.78 -9.49 -3.42
CA CYS A 187 -18.84 -10.05 -4.39
C CYS A 187 -19.37 -11.31 -5.07
N LEU A 188 -19.82 -12.29 -4.29
CA LEU A 188 -20.35 -13.55 -4.81
C LEU A 188 -21.65 -13.36 -5.60
N LEU A 189 -22.50 -12.40 -5.22
CA LEU A 189 -23.71 -12.07 -5.97
C LEU A 189 -23.39 -11.43 -7.32
N ILE A 190 -22.41 -10.52 -7.38
CA ILE A 190 -21.96 -9.90 -8.64
C ILE A 190 -21.41 -10.96 -9.58
N GLN A 191 -20.54 -11.84 -9.08
CA GLN A 191 -19.99 -12.95 -9.87
C GLN A 191 -21.09 -13.88 -10.40
N LEU A 192 -22.08 -14.23 -9.57
CA LEU A 192 -23.22 -15.03 -10.01
C LEU A 192 -24.05 -14.35 -11.10
N GLN A 193 -24.22 -13.02 -11.04
CA GLN A 193 -24.98 -12.27 -12.04
C GLN A 193 -24.30 -12.32 -13.43
N GLY A 194 -22.96 -12.42 -13.46
CA GLY A 194 -22.20 -12.62 -14.69
C GLY A 194 -22.39 -13.99 -15.34
N LEU A 195 -22.86 -15.01 -14.60
CA LEU A 195 -23.07 -16.36 -15.13
C LEU A 195 -24.44 -16.52 -15.80
N ALA A 196 -24.51 -17.41 -16.79
CA ALA A 196 -25.76 -17.74 -17.48
C ALA A 196 -26.87 -18.21 -16.51
N PRO A 197 -28.13 -17.83 -16.74
CA PRO A 197 -29.24 -18.21 -15.87
C PRO A 197 -29.45 -19.72 -15.85
N SER A 198 -29.55 -20.27 -14.64
CA SER A 198 -29.82 -21.69 -14.40
C SER A 198 -30.60 -21.89 -13.10
N PRO A 199 -31.31 -23.04 -12.95
CA PRO A 199 -31.99 -23.37 -11.70
C PRO A 199 -31.04 -23.39 -10.50
N ILE A 200 -29.84 -23.96 -10.68
CA ILE A 200 -28.82 -24.03 -9.65
C ILE A 200 -28.27 -22.65 -9.26
N ARG A 201 -28.16 -21.72 -10.21
CA ARG A 201 -27.82 -20.31 -9.94
C ARG A 201 -28.84 -19.68 -9.01
N THR A 202 -30.13 -19.93 -9.23
CA THR A 202 -31.22 -19.38 -8.40
C THR A 202 -31.12 -19.87 -6.96
N VAL A 203 -30.82 -21.16 -6.77
CA VAL A 203 -30.57 -21.73 -5.44
C VAL A 203 -29.32 -21.10 -4.81
N ALA A 204 -28.21 -21.01 -5.55
CA ALA A 204 -26.99 -20.38 -5.08
C ALA A 204 -27.18 -18.91 -4.68
N THR A 205 -27.96 -18.14 -5.45
CA THR A 205 -28.32 -16.75 -5.12
C THR A 205 -29.05 -16.66 -3.78
N ARG A 206 -30.04 -17.54 -3.54
CA ARG A 206 -30.77 -17.58 -2.25
C ARG A 206 -29.84 -17.98 -1.09
N ILE A 207 -28.94 -18.93 -1.31
CA ILE A 207 -27.95 -19.34 -0.31
C ILE A 207 -27.02 -18.17 0.05
N ILE A 208 -26.51 -17.45 -0.95
CA ILE A 208 -25.60 -16.32 -0.73
C ILE A 208 -26.31 -15.14 -0.06
N ALA A 209 -27.58 -14.89 -0.42
CA ALA A 209 -28.35 -13.79 0.13
C ALA A 209 -28.59 -13.91 1.65
N ASP A 210 -29.02 -15.09 2.10
CA ASP A 210 -29.59 -15.22 3.45
C ASP A 210 -28.94 -16.30 4.32
N HIS A 211 -28.09 -17.17 3.75
CA HIS A 211 -27.65 -18.40 4.42
C HIS A 211 -26.14 -18.65 4.43
N LEU A 212 -25.31 -17.66 4.08
CA LEU A 212 -23.84 -17.80 4.12
C LEU A 212 -23.30 -18.24 5.49
N ALA A 213 -23.88 -17.72 6.57
CA ALA A 213 -23.44 -18.04 7.93
C ALA A 213 -23.70 -19.51 8.30
N GLU A 214 -24.82 -20.08 7.85
CA GLU A 214 -25.14 -21.49 8.11
C GLU A 214 -24.34 -22.42 7.21
N VAL A 215 -24.03 -21.99 5.97
CA VAL A 215 -23.08 -22.70 5.10
C VAL A 215 -21.68 -22.75 5.71
N ALA A 216 -21.20 -21.64 6.27
CA ALA A 216 -19.90 -21.58 6.95
C ALA A 216 -19.82 -22.51 8.18
N ARG A 217 -20.96 -22.83 8.79
CA ARG A 217 -21.08 -23.77 9.92
C ARG A 217 -21.39 -25.21 9.49
N GLU A 218 -21.36 -25.50 8.18
CA GLU A 218 -21.69 -26.80 7.59
C GLU A 218 -23.13 -27.30 7.90
N ARG A 219 -24.05 -26.39 8.25
CA ARG A 219 -25.44 -26.71 8.62
C ARG A 219 -26.35 -26.81 7.40
N HIS A 220 -26.00 -27.66 6.45
CA HIS A 220 -26.73 -27.80 5.19
C HIS A 220 -28.19 -28.24 5.35
N ALA A 221 -28.51 -28.98 6.41
CA ALA A 221 -29.89 -29.39 6.71
C ALA A 221 -30.79 -28.18 7.03
N VAL A 222 -30.27 -27.22 7.80
CA VAL A 222 -31.00 -25.98 8.16
C VAL A 222 -31.26 -25.13 6.92
N VAL A 223 -30.26 -25.03 6.04
CA VAL A 223 -30.39 -24.31 4.76
C VAL A 223 -31.42 -24.99 3.85
N ALA A 224 -31.40 -26.32 3.77
CA ALA A 224 -32.35 -27.09 2.97
C ALA A 224 -33.80 -26.89 3.45
N GLU A 225 -34.01 -26.94 4.77
CA GLU A 225 -35.32 -26.71 5.39
C GLU A 225 -35.81 -25.28 5.16
N ALA A 226 -34.95 -24.28 5.36
CA ALA A 226 -35.28 -22.87 5.13
C ALA A 226 -35.63 -22.57 3.66
N LEU A 227 -34.95 -23.23 2.72
CA LEU A 227 -35.17 -23.04 1.30
C LEU A 227 -36.30 -23.90 0.72
N GLY A 228 -36.77 -24.91 1.46
CA GLY A 228 -37.78 -25.88 1.03
C GLY A 228 -37.28 -26.85 -0.04
N ILE A 229 -35.99 -27.20 -0.02
CA ILE A 229 -35.32 -28.05 -1.03
C ILE A 229 -34.63 -29.25 -0.39
N ALA A 230 -34.21 -30.23 -1.19
CA ALA A 230 -33.45 -31.36 -0.66
C ALA A 230 -32.03 -30.95 -0.28
N VAL A 231 -31.46 -31.60 0.75
CA VAL A 231 -30.05 -31.39 1.16
C VAL A 231 -29.08 -31.70 0.00
N ALA A 232 -29.46 -32.62 -0.90
CA ALA A 232 -28.69 -32.91 -2.11
C ALA A 232 -28.58 -31.70 -3.04
N GLU A 233 -29.66 -30.93 -3.22
CA GLU A 233 -29.68 -29.72 -4.06
C GLU A 233 -28.84 -28.60 -3.43
N VAL A 234 -28.85 -28.46 -2.09
CA VAL A 234 -27.94 -27.54 -1.39
C VAL A 234 -26.48 -27.91 -1.66
N ARG A 235 -26.13 -29.19 -1.57
CA ARG A 235 -24.76 -29.66 -1.85
C ARG A 235 -24.36 -29.41 -3.30
N GLU A 236 -25.28 -29.62 -4.23
CA GLU A 236 -25.04 -29.34 -5.64
C GLU A 236 -24.78 -27.85 -5.88
N ALA A 237 -25.61 -26.97 -5.30
CA ALA A 237 -25.42 -25.53 -5.37
C ALA A 237 -24.08 -25.08 -4.77
N LEU A 238 -23.66 -25.66 -3.65
CA LEU A 238 -22.35 -25.38 -3.06
C LEU A 238 -21.19 -25.89 -3.92
N ALA A 239 -21.34 -27.04 -4.59
CA ALA A 239 -20.35 -27.53 -5.53
C ALA A 239 -20.26 -26.62 -6.76
N PHE A 240 -21.39 -26.11 -7.25
CA PHE A 240 -21.45 -25.10 -8.31
C PHE A 240 -20.74 -23.81 -7.89
N MET A 241 -21.02 -23.28 -6.70
CA MET A 241 -20.37 -22.07 -6.18
C MET A 241 -18.85 -22.23 -6.11
N ARG A 242 -18.34 -23.33 -5.54
CA ARG A 242 -16.89 -23.58 -5.42
C ARG A 242 -16.15 -23.69 -6.76
N ARG A 243 -16.86 -24.06 -7.84
CA ARG A 243 -16.26 -24.23 -9.16
C ARG A 243 -16.25 -22.94 -9.99
N ASN A 244 -17.19 -22.03 -9.74
CA ASN A 244 -17.44 -20.89 -10.61
C ASN A 244 -17.21 -19.53 -9.93
N LEU A 245 -17.08 -19.48 -8.61
CA LEU A 245 -16.97 -18.24 -7.84
C LEU A 245 -15.66 -18.21 -7.05
N SER A 246 -15.09 -17.02 -6.91
CA SER A 246 -13.91 -16.77 -6.09
C SER A 246 -14.22 -15.78 -4.96
N PRO A 247 -13.90 -16.11 -3.70
CA PRO A 247 -14.05 -15.18 -2.58
C PRO A 247 -13.00 -14.06 -2.55
N SER A 248 -11.96 -14.12 -3.38
CA SER A 248 -10.89 -13.11 -3.44
C SER A 248 -10.57 -12.81 -4.90
N PRO A 249 -11.18 -11.76 -5.48
CA PRO A 249 -10.92 -11.35 -6.87
C PRO A 249 -9.43 -11.11 -7.15
N ALA A 250 -8.71 -10.49 -6.21
CA ALA A 250 -7.28 -10.20 -6.37
C ALA A 250 -6.43 -11.48 -6.47
N GLU A 251 -6.72 -12.48 -5.64
CA GLU A 251 -6.02 -13.78 -5.71
C GLU A 251 -6.33 -14.53 -7.00
N GLN A 252 -7.58 -14.46 -7.48
CA GLN A 252 -7.96 -15.07 -8.76
C GLN A 252 -7.16 -14.43 -9.91
N PHE A 253 -7.11 -13.11 -9.96
CA PHE A 253 -6.37 -12.40 -10.99
C PHE A 253 -4.87 -12.75 -10.95
N ALA A 254 -4.28 -12.76 -9.76
CA ALA A 254 -2.88 -13.15 -9.55
C ALA A 254 -2.60 -14.59 -10.03
N ALA A 255 -3.49 -15.54 -9.72
CA ALA A 255 -3.37 -16.92 -10.15
C ALA A 255 -3.46 -17.10 -11.68
N GLU A 256 -4.28 -16.30 -12.35
CA GLU A 256 -4.48 -16.35 -13.80
C GLU A 256 -3.35 -15.65 -14.58
N HIS A 257 -2.82 -14.55 -14.06
CA HIS A 257 -1.88 -13.68 -14.77
C HIS A 257 -0.44 -13.80 -14.28
N GLY A 258 -0.18 -14.61 -13.24
CA GLY A 258 1.16 -14.77 -12.65
C GLY A 258 1.70 -13.51 -11.97
N GLY A 259 0.84 -12.51 -11.75
CA GLY A 259 1.16 -11.22 -11.17
C GLY A 259 0.98 -11.18 -9.66
N ASN A 260 1.59 -10.17 -9.03
CA ASN A 260 1.47 -9.91 -7.60
C ASN A 260 0.05 -9.42 -7.25
N THR A 261 -0.44 -9.70 -6.05
CA THR A 261 -1.86 -9.58 -5.68
C THR A 261 -2.48 -8.21 -5.94
N LEU A 262 -1.74 -7.09 -5.84
CA LEU A 262 -2.28 -5.75 -6.12
C LEU A 262 -1.27 -4.69 -6.57
N ARG A 263 -0.02 -4.79 -6.13
CA ARG A 263 1.01 -3.78 -6.40
C ARG A 263 2.30 -4.45 -6.87
N PRO A 264 3.08 -3.79 -7.74
CA PRO A 264 4.42 -4.25 -8.08
C PRO A 264 5.21 -4.59 -6.81
N GLU A 265 5.98 -5.69 -6.81
CA GLU A 265 6.88 -6.12 -5.72
C GLU A 265 7.85 -5.01 -5.27
N GLU A 266 8.00 -3.96 -6.07
CA GLU A 266 8.72 -2.73 -5.77
C GLU A 266 7.77 -1.65 -5.20
N VAL A 267 7.00 -1.96 -4.16
CA VAL A 267 6.36 -0.88 -3.40
C VAL A 267 7.45 -0.23 -2.57
N ALA A 268 7.95 0.91 -3.04
CA ALA A 268 8.79 1.77 -2.25
C ALA A 268 8.15 1.99 -0.87
N LEU A 269 8.94 1.75 0.17
CA LEU A 269 8.54 2.00 1.56
C LEU A 269 8.09 3.47 1.67
N PRO A 270 6.84 3.75 2.10
CA PRO A 270 6.40 5.12 2.21
C PRO A 270 7.15 5.82 3.33
N ASP A 271 7.65 7.04 3.06
CA ASP A 271 8.32 7.87 4.05
C ASP A 271 7.34 8.35 5.14
N VAL A 272 6.08 8.57 4.76
CA VAL A 272 5.02 9.10 5.63
C VAL A 272 3.73 8.30 5.43
N ILE A 273 3.12 7.88 6.55
CA ILE A 273 1.81 7.25 6.61
C ILE A 273 0.82 8.26 7.18
N LEU A 274 -0.18 8.61 6.38
CA LEU A 274 -1.29 9.47 6.80
C LEU A 274 -2.48 8.58 7.16
N THR A 275 -2.88 8.58 8.43
CA THR A 275 -4.08 7.88 8.90
C THR A 275 -5.14 8.92 9.27
N ARG A 276 -6.29 8.92 8.62
CA ARG A 276 -7.39 9.82 8.99
C ARG A 276 -8.12 9.29 10.23
N THR A 277 -8.42 10.17 11.17
CA THR A 277 -9.10 9.92 12.45
C THR A 277 -10.30 10.86 12.59
N GLU A 278 -11.20 10.62 13.55
CA GLU A 278 -12.39 11.46 13.79
C GLU A 278 -12.07 12.93 14.04
N THR A 279 -10.86 13.24 14.54
CA THR A 279 -10.42 14.60 14.88
C THR A 279 -9.44 15.21 13.86
N GLY A 280 -9.16 14.55 12.73
CA GLY A 280 -8.21 15.02 11.71
C GLY A 280 -7.24 13.94 11.24
N TYR A 281 -6.03 14.31 10.79
CA TYR A 281 -5.03 13.37 10.29
C TYR A 281 -3.96 13.05 11.36
N LYS A 282 -3.71 11.77 11.58
CA LYS A 282 -2.55 11.24 12.29
C LYS A 282 -1.43 10.98 11.29
N ILE A 283 -0.30 11.64 11.48
CA ILE A 283 0.88 11.52 10.62
C ILE A 283 1.90 10.64 11.34
N GLU A 284 2.27 9.52 10.73
CA GLU A 284 3.32 8.62 11.22
C GLU A 284 4.47 8.62 10.20
N ILE A 285 5.69 8.99 10.62
CA ILE A 285 6.88 8.95 9.75
C ILE A 285 7.51 7.57 9.87
N ASN A 286 7.66 6.86 8.75
CA ASN A 286 8.21 5.51 8.75
C ASN A 286 9.72 5.56 9.02
N GLY A 287 10.23 4.64 9.85
CA GLY A 287 11.68 4.54 10.07
C GLY A 287 12.36 5.65 10.88
N ALA A 288 11.63 6.64 11.41
CA ALA A 288 12.23 7.81 12.09
C ALA A 288 13.24 7.42 13.20
N GLY A 289 12.95 6.38 13.99
CA GLY A 289 13.87 5.89 15.02
C GLY A 289 15.14 5.25 14.46
N ALA A 290 15.05 4.54 13.33
CA ALA A 290 16.19 3.87 12.70
C ALA A 290 17.16 4.84 12.00
N LEU A 291 16.68 6.04 11.66
CA LEU A 291 17.43 7.12 11.01
C LEU A 291 18.09 8.08 12.00
N THR A 292 17.83 7.95 13.31
CA THR A 292 18.36 8.90 14.29
C THR A 292 19.74 8.48 14.80
N LEU A 293 20.68 9.43 14.76
CA LEU A 293 22.08 9.26 15.14
C LEU A 293 22.38 10.10 16.38
N ARG A 294 23.25 9.60 17.25
CA ARG A 294 23.71 10.31 18.44
C ARG A 294 25.23 10.35 18.49
N LEU A 295 25.77 11.41 19.08
CA LEU A 295 27.19 11.47 19.39
C LEU A 295 27.51 10.47 20.50
N ASN A 296 28.55 9.67 20.30
CA ASN A 296 29.04 8.69 21.25
C ASN A 296 29.32 9.37 22.62
N PRO A 297 28.85 8.80 23.75
CA PRO A 297 28.96 9.41 25.06
C PRO A 297 30.39 9.77 25.47
N PHE A 298 31.39 8.99 25.03
CA PHE A 298 32.80 9.24 25.33
C PHE A 298 33.27 10.57 24.71
N TYR A 299 32.98 10.77 23.42
CA TYR A 299 33.34 12.00 22.71
C TYR A 299 32.53 13.21 23.18
N ARG A 300 31.26 13.00 23.57
CA ARG A 300 30.42 14.04 24.17
C ARG A 300 31.00 14.57 25.49
N GLN A 301 31.52 13.69 26.34
CA GLN A 301 32.15 14.06 27.60
C GLN A 301 33.50 14.76 27.39
N ALA A 302 34.26 14.38 26.36
CA ALA A 302 35.51 15.06 26.01
C ALA A 302 35.26 16.51 25.56
N LEU A 303 34.24 16.74 24.73
CA LEU A 303 33.85 18.10 24.31
C LEU A 303 33.39 18.96 25.49
N ALA A 304 32.58 18.41 26.40
CA ALA A 304 32.12 19.10 27.61
C ALA A 304 33.22 19.43 28.64
N ARG A 305 34.45 18.92 28.46
CA ARG A 305 35.63 19.25 29.31
C ARG A 305 36.55 20.29 28.68
N THR A 306 36.25 20.75 27.47
CA THR A 306 37.12 21.67 26.70
C THR A 306 36.62 23.12 26.74
N ASP A 307 35.60 23.40 27.57
CA ASP A 307 35.18 24.72 28.04
C ASP A 307 35.63 24.92 29.51
#